data_AF-A0A292SNT8-F1
#
_entry.id   AF-A0A292SNT8-F1
#
_cell.length_a   1.000
_cell.length_b   1.000
_cell.length_c   1.000
_cell.angle_alpha   90.00
_cell.angle_beta   90.00
_cell.angle_gamma   90.00
#
_symmetry.space_group_name_H-M   'P 1'
#
loop_
_entity.id
_entity.type
_entity.pdbx_description
1 polymer ?
#
loop_
_entity_poly.entity_id
_entity_poly.type
_entity_poly.pdbx_seq_one_letter_code
_entity_poly.pdbx_strand_id
1 'polypeptide(L)' 'QIRTRQTLCRCGRSSNKPFCDCTHRHIHFKAQYKI' A
#
# COMPACT_ATOMS: atom_id res chain seq x y z
N GLN A 1 5.63 20.45 15.10
CA GLN A 1 5.80 18.99 14.95
C GLN A 1 5.87 18.65 13.47
N ILE A 2 6.90 17.93 13.04
CA ILE A 2 7.07 17.48 11.66
C ILE A 2 6.34 16.13 11.54
N ARG A 3 5.19 16.07 10.87
CA ARG A 3 4.50 14.79 10.63
C ARG A 3 4.88 14.27 9.25
N THR A 4 5.68 13.21 9.20
CA THR A 4 5.95 12.47 7.97
C THR A 4 4.72 11.65 7.59
N ARG A 5 4.11 11.95 6.44
CA ARG A 5 3.07 11.10 5.88
C ARG A 5 3.72 9.85 5.30
N GLN A 6 3.29 8.70 5.76
CA GLN A 6 3.69 7.40 5.24
C GLN A 6 2.44 6.62 4.87
N THR A 7 2.54 5.76 3.85
CA THR A 7 1.45 4.94 3.37
C THR A 7 1.72 3.49 3.77
N LEU A 8 0.70 2.83 4.33
CA LEU A 8 0.80 1.42 4.71
C LEU A 8 0.41 0.50 3.55
N CYS A 9 1.05 -0.65 3.47
CA CYS A 9 0.72 -1.70 2.51
C CYS A 9 -0.60 -2.36 2.87
N ARG A 10 -1.52 -2.40 1.90
CA ARG A 10 -2.79 -3.16 2.00
C ARG A 10 -2.89 -4.31 0.99
N CYS A 11 -1.98 -4.39 0.02
CA CYS A 11 -1.99 -5.45 -1.00
C CYS A 11 -1.27 -6.74 -0.59
N GLY A 12 -0.56 -6.74 0.55
CA GLY A 12 0.18 -7.91 1.08
C GLY A 12 1.49 -8.26 0.37
N ARG A 13 1.78 -7.65 -0.79
CA ARG A 13 2.95 -7.97 -1.62
C ARG A 13 4.11 -6.99 -1.54
N SER A 14 4.04 -6.00 -0.64
CA SER A 14 5.17 -5.08 -0.47
C SER A 14 6.42 -5.79 0.04
N SER A 15 7.58 -5.40 -0.47
CA SER A 15 8.90 -5.83 0.02
C SER A 15 9.35 -5.00 1.24
N ASN A 16 8.76 -3.82 1.45
CA ASN A 16 9.08 -2.92 2.56
C ASN A 16 7.94 -2.85 3.60
N LYS A 17 7.41 -4.01 4.01
CA LYS A 17 6.33 -4.08 5.00
C LYS A 17 6.76 -3.41 6.33
N PRO A 18 5.88 -2.63 7.00
CA PRO A 18 4.44 -2.44 6.72
C PRO A 18 4.12 -1.33 5.71
N PHE A 19 5.11 -0.70 5.11
CA PHE A 19 4.94 0.45 4.22
C PHE A 19 4.62 0.03 2.78
N CYS A 20 4.04 0.95 2.01
CA CYS A 20 3.78 0.77 0.60
C CYS A 20 5.02 1.12 -0.23
N ASP A 21 5.40 0.23 -1.14
CA ASP A 21 6.50 0.35 -2.11
C ASP A 21 5.99 0.29 -3.56
N CYS A 22 4.72 0.60 -3.78
CA CYS A 22 4.07 0.60 -5.09
C CYS A 22 3.94 -0.78 -5.79
N THR A 23 4.34 -1.90 -5.17
CA THR A 23 4.13 -3.24 -5.75
C THR A 23 2.67 -3.53 -6.11
N HIS A 24 1.72 -2.92 -5.39
CA HIS A 24 0.29 -3.02 -5.69
C HIS A 24 -0.08 -2.62 -7.13
N ARG A 25 0.70 -1.74 -7.77
CA ARG A 25 0.50 -1.33 -9.17
C ARG A 25 0.93 -2.41 -10.15
N HIS A 26 2.04 -3.09 -9.87
CA HIS A 26 2.59 -4.15 -10.73
C HIS A 26 1.76 -5.42 -10.71
N ILE A 27 1.14 -5.74 -9.57
CA ILE A 27 0.26 -6.92 -9.43
C ILE A 27 -1.21 -6.61 -9.76
N HIS A 28 -1.51 -5.40 -10.26
CA HIS A 28 -2.87 -4.93 -10.56
C HIS A 28 -3.86 -5.13 -9.38
N PHE A 29 -3.41 -4.89 -8.15
CA PHE A 29 -4.26 -5.03 -6.96
C PHE A 29 -5.46 -4.07 -7.06
N LYS A 30 -6.67 -4.62 -6.97
CA LYS A 30 -7.92 -3.86 -6.90
C LYS A 30 -8.46 -3.91 -5.49
N ALA A 31 -8.54 -2.75 -4.84
CA ALA A 31 -9.29 -2.64 -3.60
C ALA A 31 -10.78 -2.86 -3.92
N GLN A 32 -11.37 -3.91 -3.35
CA GLN A 32 -12.81 -4.11 -3.45
C GLN A 32 -13.51 -3.01 -2.65
N TYR A 33 -14.34 -2.22 -3.32
CA TYR A 33 -15.33 -1.38 -2.67
C TYR A 33 -16.66 -2.10 -2.83
N LYS A 34 -17.18 -2.71 -1.76
CA LYS A 34 -18.58 -3.11 -1.72
C LYS A 34 -19.37 -1.84 -1.42
N ILE A 35 -20.19 -1.44 -2.38
CA ILE A 35 -21.29 -0.50 -2.19
C ILE A 35 -22.37 -1.17 -1.36
#